data_AF-A0A543FIR2-F1
#
_entry.id   AF-A0A543FIR2-F1
#
_cell.length_a   1.000
_cell.length_b   1.000
_cell.length_c   1.000
_cell.angle_alpha   90.00
_cell.angle_beta   90.00
_cell.angle_gamma   90.00
#
_symmetry.space_group_name_H-M   'P 1'
#
loop_
_entity.id
_entity.type
_entity.pdbx_description
1 polymer ?
#
loop_
_entity_poly.entity_id
_entity_poly.type
_entity_poly.pdbx_seq_one_letter_code
_entity_poly.pdbx_strand_id
1 'polypeptide(L)'
;MYHDGTVSVALLPLMKRVSASRVLRACRFEKSLDFPVSMLTGMSTDLGFRCSCCGQEHDGLPFGYGTVAPAYWNEDLEDSSGNVLGDEHCVIGGEHFFIRARLILPIEDSENDFEWEVWVSLSKSNFDRATELWTSPERVQEPPYFGWLSTELPTYESTTLNLKTKLHSQPVGVRPTVELEPTDHPLAVEQRTGITLARVQAIAEQVLHPRR
;
A
#
# COMPACT_ATOMS: atom_id res chain seq x y z
N MET A 1 -26.12 26.03 -63.77
CA MET A 1 -27.10 24.97 -63.45
C MET A 1 -27.68 25.28 -62.10
N TYR A 2 -28.99 25.51 -62.08
CA TYR A 2 -29.82 25.71 -60.89
C TYR A 2 -30.04 24.36 -60.18
N HIS A 3 -30.03 24.38 -58.85
CA HIS A 3 -30.82 23.59 -57.89
C HIS A 3 -30.13 23.73 -56.51
N ASP A 4 -30.70 24.50 -55.59
CA ASP A 4 -31.74 24.14 -54.61
C ASP A 4 -31.14 23.55 -53.33
N GLY A 5 -31.57 24.06 -52.17
CA GLY A 5 -31.17 23.49 -50.88
C GLY A 5 -31.46 24.32 -49.63
N THR A 6 -32.61 24.99 -49.60
CA THR A 6 -33.47 25.39 -48.48
C THR A 6 -32.97 25.21 -47.02
N VAL A 7 -32.96 26.34 -46.31
CA VAL A 7 -32.91 26.51 -44.86
C VAL A 7 -34.18 25.94 -44.21
N SER A 8 -34.04 25.12 -43.17
CA SER A 8 -35.16 24.72 -42.30
C SER A 8 -34.88 25.11 -40.85
N VAL A 9 -35.64 26.10 -40.39
CA VAL A 9 -35.80 26.50 -38.98
C VAL A 9 -36.97 25.70 -38.43
N ALA A 10 -36.77 24.93 -37.36
CA ALA A 10 -37.84 24.24 -36.66
C ALA A 10 -37.80 24.51 -35.15
N LEU A 11 -38.79 25.30 -34.75
CA LEU A 11 -39.43 25.49 -33.45
C LEU A 11 -39.17 24.46 -32.33
N LEU A 12 -38.89 25.01 -31.14
CA LEU A 12 -39.15 24.40 -29.83
C LEU A 12 -40.62 24.00 -29.62
N PRO A 13 -40.89 23.02 -28.75
CA PRO A 13 -42.08 23.09 -27.90
C PRO A 13 -41.81 22.94 -26.40
N LEU A 14 -42.68 23.65 -25.68
CA LEU A 14 -42.93 23.76 -24.26
C LEU A 14 -42.84 22.46 -23.41
N MET A 15 -42.19 22.67 -22.27
CA MET A 15 -42.53 22.21 -20.91
C MET A 15 -43.80 21.35 -20.71
N LYS A 16 -43.62 20.19 -20.08
CA LYS A 16 -44.57 19.63 -19.11
C LYS A 16 -43.84 19.24 -17.82
N ARG A 17 -44.33 19.80 -16.71
CA ARG A 17 -43.95 19.47 -15.33
C ARG A 17 -44.56 18.12 -14.95
N VAL A 18 -43.80 17.27 -14.27
CA VAL A 18 -44.32 16.25 -13.35
C VAL A 18 -43.56 16.35 -12.03
N SER A 19 -44.33 16.16 -10.97
CA SER A 19 -44.11 16.58 -9.58
C SER A 19 -43.32 15.57 -8.74
N ALA A 20 -42.56 16.13 -7.80
CA ALA A 20 -42.18 15.69 -6.46
C ALA A 20 -42.10 14.19 -6.11
N SER A 21 -40.93 13.79 -5.61
CA SER A 21 -40.71 13.32 -4.22
C SER A 21 -39.71 12.18 -4.17
N ARG A 22 -38.51 12.46 -3.66
CA ARG A 22 -37.91 11.68 -2.57
C ARG A 22 -36.67 12.41 -2.08
N VAL A 23 -36.80 12.92 -0.86
CA VAL A 23 -35.69 13.30 0.00
C VAL A 23 -34.84 12.05 0.21
N LEU A 24 -33.65 12.03 -0.37
CA LEU A 24 -32.54 11.23 0.15
C LEU A 24 -31.41 12.21 0.41
N ARG A 25 -31.14 12.41 1.70
CA ARG A 25 -29.89 12.99 2.17
C ARG A 25 -28.76 12.21 1.49
N ALA A 26 -28.04 12.87 0.59
CA ALA A 26 -26.69 12.45 0.27
C ALA A 26 -25.87 12.70 1.54
N CYS A 27 -25.76 11.68 2.40
CA CYS A 27 -24.62 11.60 3.29
C CYS A 27 -23.39 11.60 2.38
N ARG A 28 -22.61 12.67 2.50
CA ARG A 28 -21.28 12.82 1.95
C ARG A 28 -20.51 11.53 2.27
N PHE A 29 -20.26 10.72 1.24
CA PHE A 29 -19.42 9.55 1.31
C PHE A 29 -17.98 10.08 1.41
N GLU A 30 -17.44 10.14 2.62
CA GLU A 30 -15.98 10.23 2.78
C GLU A 30 -15.43 8.92 2.20
N LYS A 31 -14.85 8.99 1.00
CA LYS A 31 -14.06 7.90 0.42
C LYS A 31 -12.90 7.66 1.38
N SER A 32 -13.00 6.66 2.25
CA SER A 32 -11.82 6.11 2.91
C SER A 32 -10.99 5.45 1.81
N LEU A 33 -9.81 6.00 1.55
CA LEU A 33 -8.80 5.41 0.67
C LEU A 33 -8.17 4.24 1.43
N ASP A 34 -8.93 3.16 1.63
CA ASP A 34 -8.44 1.97 2.29
C ASP A 34 -7.95 1.01 1.22
N PHE A 35 -6.67 1.09 0.84
CA PHE A 35 -6.04 -0.09 0.26
C PHE A 35 -5.95 -1.12 1.39
N PRO A 36 -6.69 -2.24 1.35
CA PRO A 36 -6.72 -3.16 2.45
C PRO A 36 -5.33 -3.80 2.59
N VAL A 37 -4.78 -3.73 3.80
CA VAL A 37 -3.65 -4.59 4.19
C VAL A 37 -4.10 -6.03 4.06
N SER A 38 -3.41 -6.80 3.21
CA SER A 38 -3.70 -8.20 2.97
C SER A 38 -2.64 -9.07 3.64
N MET A 39 -3.04 -10.26 4.08
CA MET A 39 -2.09 -11.32 4.44
C MET A 39 -1.25 -11.67 3.23
N LEU A 40 0.05 -11.85 3.44
CA LEU A 40 0.95 -12.41 2.43
C LEU A 40 0.82 -13.92 2.44
N THR A 41 0.76 -14.51 1.26
CA THR A 41 0.81 -15.96 1.10
C THR A 41 2.18 -16.44 1.57
N GLY A 42 2.26 -17.03 2.77
CA GLY A 42 3.54 -17.33 3.43
C GLY A 42 3.39 -18.08 4.75
N MET A 43 4.48 -18.12 5.53
CA MET A 43 4.57 -18.86 6.79
C MET A 43 3.59 -18.30 7.82
N SER A 44 2.73 -19.17 8.32
CA SER A 44 1.90 -18.93 9.50
C SER A 44 2.25 -19.94 10.58
N THR A 45 1.77 -19.75 11.81
CA THR A 45 1.78 -20.86 12.76
C THR A 45 0.94 -22.04 12.23
N ASP A 46 1.36 -23.28 12.49
CA ASP A 46 0.58 -24.48 12.11
C ASP A 46 -0.70 -24.65 12.95
N LEU A 47 -0.75 -23.99 14.11
CA LEU A 47 -1.88 -24.01 15.02
C LEU A 47 -2.67 -22.70 14.90
N GLY A 48 -4.00 -22.82 14.88
CA GLY A 48 -4.91 -21.69 14.97
C GLY A 48 -4.78 -20.95 16.30
N PHE A 49 -5.27 -19.71 16.35
CA PHE A 49 -5.24 -18.89 17.56
C PHE A 49 -6.64 -18.45 17.96
N ARG A 50 -6.86 -18.30 19.27
CA ARG A 50 -8.11 -17.76 19.81
C ARG A 50 -8.02 -16.24 19.84
N CYS A 51 -8.83 -15.58 19.01
CA CYS A 51 -8.88 -14.13 18.93
C CYS A 51 -9.46 -13.54 20.21
N SER A 52 -8.72 -12.63 20.83
CA SER A 52 -9.15 -11.92 22.04
C SER A 52 -10.27 -10.91 21.75
N CYS A 53 -10.39 -10.44 20.50
CA CYS A 53 -11.39 -9.45 20.10
C CYS A 53 -12.79 -10.07 19.86
N CYS A 54 -12.89 -11.25 19.22
CA CYS A 54 -14.17 -11.86 18.85
C CYS A 54 -14.46 -13.19 19.57
N GLY A 55 -13.46 -13.78 20.23
CA GLY A 55 -13.57 -15.07 20.94
C GLY A 55 -13.55 -16.32 20.04
N GLN A 56 -13.51 -16.16 18.72
CA GLN A 56 -13.45 -17.26 17.74
C GLN A 56 -12.02 -17.78 17.58
N GLU A 57 -11.90 -19.01 17.07
CA GLU A 57 -10.61 -19.53 16.59
C GLU A 57 -10.43 -19.18 15.11
N HIS A 58 -9.25 -18.66 14.79
CA HIS A 58 -8.82 -18.37 13.42
C HIS A 58 -7.69 -19.32 13.03
N ASP A 59 -7.48 -19.46 11.71
CA ASP A 59 -6.29 -20.10 11.17
C ASP A 59 -5.02 -19.44 11.70
N GLY A 60 -3.88 -20.14 11.61
CA GLY A 60 -2.65 -19.74 12.28
C GLY A 60 -2.19 -18.30 11.97
N LEU A 61 -1.37 -17.76 12.87
CA LEU A 61 -0.91 -16.37 12.81
C LEU A 61 -0.09 -16.12 11.55
N PRO A 62 -0.53 -15.27 10.62
CA PRO A 62 0.29 -14.89 9.48
C PRO A 62 1.50 -14.09 9.94
N PHE A 63 2.69 -14.46 9.47
CA PHE A 63 3.92 -13.70 9.72
C PHE A 63 4.19 -12.64 8.66
N GLY A 64 3.22 -12.34 7.78
CA GLY A 64 3.42 -11.41 6.68
C GLY A 64 2.14 -10.70 6.29
N TYR A 65 2.23 -9.39 6.09
CA TYR A 65 1.14 -8.55 5.57
C TYR A 65 1.67 -7.51 4.60
N GLY A 66 0.86 -7.06 3.64
CA GLY A 66 1.28 -6.07 2.66
C GLY A 66 0.16 -5.26 2.05
N THR A 67 0.55 -4.20 1.36
CA THR A 67 -0.36 -3.35 0.56
C THR A 67 -0.06 -3.49 -0.94
N VAL A 68 -1.11 -3.56 -1.76
CA VAL A 68 -0.98 -3.71 -3.22
C VAL A 68 -0.36 -2.50 -3.91
N ALA A 69 -0.44 -1.31 -3.31
CA ALA A 69 0.03 -0.05 -3.88
C ALA A 69 0.57 0.88 -2.77
N PRO A 70 1.41 1.88 -3.10
CA PRO A 70 1.77 2.92 -2.14
C PRO A 70 0.54 3.73 -1.74
N ALA A 71 0.55 4.35 -0.57
CA ALA A 71 -0.54 5.17 -0.03
C ALA A 71 -0.95 6.36 -0.92
N TYR A 72 -0.06 6.74 -1.86
CA TYR A 72 -0.28 7.83 -2.80
C TYR A 72 -0.95 7.38 -4.11
N TRP A 73 -1.07 6.06 -4.35
CA TRP A 73 -1.82 5.53 -5.48
C TRP A 73 -3.33 5.60 -5.21
N ASN A 74 -4.13 5.77 -6.26
CA ASN A 74 -5.58 5.59 -6.22
C ASN A 74 -6.04 5.11 -7.61
N GLU A 75 -7.20 4.46 -7.67
CA GLU A 75 -7.73 3.86 -8.92
C GLU A 75 -7.95 4.90 -10.03
N ASP A 76 -8.26 6.15 -9.68
CA ASP A 76 -8.47 7.23 -10.67
C ASP A 76 -7.15 7.57 -11.42
N LEU A 77 -5.98 7.11 -10.93
CA LEU A 77 -4.69 7.28 -11.58
C LEU A 77 -4.39 6.21 -12.65
N GLU A 78 -5.05 5.06 -12.64
CA GLU A 78 -4.65 3.90 -13.44
C GLU A 78 -4.64 4.18 -14.96
N ASP A 79 -5.62 4.94 -15.45
CA ASP A 79 -5.79 5.24 -16.88
C ASP A 79 -4.95 6.42 -17.39
N SER A 80 -4.20 7.10 -16.51
CA SER A 80 -3.48 8.33 -16.87
C SER A 80 -2.07 8.04 -17.39
N SER A 81 -1.67 8.69 -18.50
CA SER A 81 -0.34 8.50 -19.08
C SER A 81 0.76 8.93 -18.09
N GLY A 82 1.76 8.08 -17.91
CA GLY A 82 2.86 8.30 -16.96
C GLY A 82 2.64 7.66 -15.59
N ASN A 83 1.49 7.04 -15.36
CA ASN A 83 1.23 6.21 -14.19
C ASN A 83 1.46 4.73 -14.50
N VAL A 84 2.14 4.03 -13.60
CA VAL A 84 2.36 2.59 -13.68
C VAL A 84 2.29 2.04 -12.26
N LEU A 85 1.44 1.04 -12.03
CA LEU A 85 1.49 0.20 -10.85
C LEU A 85 1.81 -1.22 -11.29
N GLY A 86 3.03 -1.66 -11.03
CA GLY A 86 3.45 -3.04 -11.22
C GLY A 86 3.66 -3.74 -9.88
N ASP A 87 4.07 -5.02 -9.94
CA ASP A 87 4.25 -5.84 -8.73
C ASP A 87 5.33 -5.31 -7.79
N GLU A 88 6.42 -4.77 -8.37
CA GLU A 88 7.64 -4.37 -7.66
C GLU A 88 7.94 -2.87 -7.74
N HIS A 89 7.37 -2.19 -8.74
CA HIS A 89 7.64 -0.79 -9.05
C HIS A 89 6.33 -0.04 -9.27
N CYS A 90 6.27 1.19 -8.77
CA CYS A 90 5.18 2.10 -9.03
C CYS A 90 5.74 3.47 -9.45
N VAL A 91 5.13 4.07 -10.46
CA VAL A 91 5.43 5.42 -10.94
C VAL A 91 4.11 6.19 -10.99
N ILE A 92 4.11 7.40 -10.44
CA ILE A 92 2.97 8.32 -10.50
C ILE A 92 3.43 9.62 -11.18
N GLY A 93 2.76 9.99 -12.25
CA GLY A 93 2.96 11.19 -13.05
C GLY A 93 4.28 11.24 -13.82
N GLY A 94 5.05 10.15 -13.83
CA GLY A 94 6.46 10.18 -14.24
C GLY A 94 7.37 11.00 -13.31
N GLU A 95 6.89 11.33 -12.10
CA GLU A 95 7.57 12.24 -11.15
C GLU A 95 7.80 11.60 -9.78
N HIS A 96 6.92 10.69 -9.36
CA HIS A 96 7.05 9.97 -8.09
C HIS A 96 7.33 8.50 -8.35
N PHE A 97 8.32 7.95 -7.66
CA PHE A 97 8.87 6.64 -7.93
C PHE A 97 8.94 5.82 -6.67
N PHE A 98 8.39 4.61 -6.70
CA PHE A 98 8.27 3.74 -5.55
C PHE A 98 8.76 2.33 -5.86
N ILE A 99 9.44 1.72 -4.89
CA ILE A 99 9.84 0.31 -4.93
C ILE A 99 9.14 -0.43 -3.79
N ARG A 100 8.59 -1.60 -4.10
CA ARG A 100 8.05 -2.53 -3.10
C ARG A 100 9.20 -3.26 -2.39
N ALA A 101 9.10 -3.38 -1.08
CA ALA A 101 10.18 -3.84 -0.23
C ALA A 101 9.66 -4.51 1.04
N ARG A 102 10.58 -5.19 1.75
CA ARG A 102 10.32 -5.97 2.95
C ARG A 102 10.81 -5.21 4.17
N LEU A 103 9.91 -4.84 5.08
CA LEU A 103 10.26 -4.34 6.40
C LEU A 103 10.11 -5.51 7.38
N ILE A 104 11.24 -5.99 7.86
CA ILE A 104 11.34 -7.20 8.68
C ILE A 104 11.42 -6.80 10.16
N LEU A 105 10.62 -7.46 10.99
CA LEU A 105 10.61 -7.37 12.45
C LEU A 105 11.00 -8.74 13.02
N PRO A 106 12.15 -8.87 13.70
CA PRO A 106 12.51 -10.12 14.36
C PRO A 106 11.48 -10.53 15.41
N ILE A 107 11.16 -11.82 15.52
CA ILE A 107 10.30 -12.32 16.60
C ILE A 107 11.17 -12.95 17.68
N GLU A 108 11.19 -12.36 18.88
CA GLU A 108 12.10 -12.76 19.97
C GLU A 108 11.87 -14.20 20.46
N ASP A 109 10.61 -14.65 20.42
CA ASP A 109 10.14 -15.95 20.90
C ASP A 109 9.76 -16.92 19.76
N SER A 110 10.31 -16.72 18.56
CA SER A 110 10.15 -17.60 17.41
C SER A 110 11.44 -17.69 16.57
N GLU A 111 11.58 -18.73 15.75
CA GLU A 111 12.63 -18.82 14.73
C GLU A 111 12.25 -18.09 13.42
N ASN A 112 11.02 -17.61 13.33
CA ASN A 112 10.51 -16.87 12.17
C ASN A 112 10.61 -15.36 12.41
N ASP A 113 10.67 -14.60 11.32
CA ASP A 113 10.50 -13.15 11.35
C ASP A 113 9.08 -12.78 10.94
N PHE A 114 8.62 -11.61 11.41
CA PHE A 114 7.43 -10.97 10.89
C PHE A 114 7.78 -9.97 9.78
N GLU A 115 6.96 -9.86 8.76
CA GLU A 115 7.20 -9.01 7.60
C GLU A 115 6.03 -8.08 7.26
N TRP A 116 6.34 -6.81 7.05
CA TRP A 116 5.51 -5.88 6.30
C TRP A 116 6.05 -5.72 4.88
N GLU A 117 5.24 -6.05 3.87
CA GLU A 117 5.46 -5.63 2.50
C GLU A 117 4.98 -4.19 2.31
N VAL A 118 5.96 -3.30 2.14
CA VAL A 118 5.77 -1.85 2.11
C VAL A 118 6.27 -1.26 0.80
N TRP A 119 5.87 -0.02 0.54
CA TRP A 119 6.37 0.79 -0.56
C TRP A 119 7.30 1.87 -0.03
N VAL A 120 8.40 2.11 -0.72
CA VAL A 120 9.37 3.17 -0.39
C VAL A 120 9.52 4.09 -1.59
N SER A 121 9.35 5.39 -1.37
CA SER A 121 9.63 6.38 -2.40
C SER A 121 11.12 6.67 -2.50
N LEU A 122 11.62 6.80 -3.72
CA LEU A 122 13.00 7.15 -4.03
C LEU A 122 13.04 8.41 -4.88
N SER A 123 14.20 9.09 -4.88
CA SER A 123 14.49 10.07 -5.92
C SER A 123 14.53 9.38 -7.28
N LYS A 124 14.29 10.14 -8.36
CA LYS A 124 14.39 9.61 -9.73
C LYS A 124 15.73 8.92 -9.99
N SER A 125 16.84 9.54 -9.58
CA SER A 125 18.19 8.98 -9.79
C SER A 125 18.38 7.63 -9.08
N ASN A 126 17.87 7.50 -7.85
CA ASN A 126 17.99 6.27 -7.07
C ASN A 126 17.07 5.19 -7.63
N PHE A 127 15.86 5.56 -8.06
CA PHE A 127 14.93 4.64 -8.72
C PHE A 127 15.50 4.11 -10.03
N ASP A 128 15.96 5.01 -10.92
CA ASP A 128 16.56 4.61 -12.20
C ASP A 128 17.74 3.65 -11.98
N ARG A 129 18.61 3.94 -11.00
CA ARG A 129 19.75 3.07 -10.66
C ARG A 129 19.32 1.72 -10.09
N ALA A 130 18.35 1.71 -9.18
CA ALA A 130 17.81 0.47 -8.60
C ALA A 130 17.14 -0.41 -9.67
N THR A 131 16.43 0.20 -10.62
CA THR A 131 15.79 -0.50 -11.75
C THR A 131 16.83 -1.01 -12.76
N GLU A 132 17.86 -0.22 -13.09
CA GLU A 132 18.97 -0.64 -13.96
C GLU A 132 19.61 -1.95 -13.46
N LEU A 133 19.80 -2.06 -12.15
CA LEU A 133 20.44 -3.21 -11.53
C LEU A 133 19.48 -4.31 -11.11
N TRP A 134 18.18 -4.19 -11.40
CA TRP A 134 17.16 -5.07 -10.83
C TRP A 134 17.44 -6.57 -11.07
N THR A 135 17.91 -6.91 -12.26
CA THR A 135 18.27 -8.28 -12.67
C THR A 135 19.77 -8.55 -12.62
N SER A 136 20.58 -7.57 -12.19
CA SER A 136 22.02 -7.72 -12.03
C SER A 136 22.35 -8.39 -10.70
N PRO A 137 23.18 -9.45 -10.68
CA PRO A 137 23.72 -10.01 -9.44
C PRO A 137 24.54 -9.00 -8.63
N GLU A 138 25.05 -7.94 -9.26
CA GLU A 138 25.84 -6.89 -8.59
C GLU A 138 24.99 -5.98 -7.71
N ARG A 139 23.65 -6.03 -7.81
CA ARG A 139 22.75 -5.17 -7.03
C ARG A 139 22.96 -5.26 -5.53
N VAL A 140 23.47 -6.39 -5.02
CA VAL A 140 23.78 -6.60 -3.60
C VAL A 140 24.99 -5.81 -3.11
N GLN A 141 25.82 -5.31 -4.03
CA GLN A 141 27.00 -4.50 -3.72
C GLN A 141 26.67 -3.01 -3.70
N GLU A 142 25.49 -2.61 -4.17
CA GLU A 142 25.08 -1.21 -4.17
C GLU A 142 24.91 -0.68 -2.75
N PRO A 143 25.35 0.55 -2.49
CA PRO A 143 25.03 1.21 -1.24
C PRO A 143 23.50 1.37 -1.09
N PRO A 144 22.98 1.41 0.14
CA PRO A 144 21.55 1.55 0.36
C PRO A 144 21.03 2.89 -0.15
N TYR A 145 19.84 2.88 -0.76
CA TYR A 145 19.20 4.10 -1.24
C TYR A 145 18.44 4.77 -0.10
N PHE A 146 18.66 6.07 0.08
CA PHE A 146 17.76 6.85 0.91
C PHE A 146 16.37 6.92 0.27
N GLY A 147 15.33 6.79 1.10
CA GLY A 147 13.93 6.89 0.69
C GLY A 147 12.99 7.25 1.84
N TRP A 148 11.70 7.28 1.53
CA TRP A 148 10.63 7.56 2.49
C TRP A 148 9.57 6.46 2.47
N LEU A 149 9.20 5.94 3.63
CA LEU A 149 8.16 4.94 3.77
C LEU A 149 6.84 5.52 3.25
N SER A 150 6.22 4.82 2.30
CA SER A 150 5.05 5.25 1.54
C SER A 150 3.88 4.27 1.69
N THR A 151 3.85 3.55 2.81
CA THR A 151 2.78 2.66 3.24
C THR A 151 2.32 3.10 4.62
N GLU A 152 1.01 3.28 4.79
CA GLU A 152 0.37 3.49 6.10
C GLU A 152 0.04 2.13 6.70
N LEU A 153 0.56 1.84 7.88
CA LEU A 153 0.36 0.57 8.57
C LEU A 153 -0.70 0.71 9.68
N PRO A 154 -1.77 -0.10 9.68
CA PRO A 154 -2.95 0.13 10.51
C PRO A 154 -2.75 -0.11 12.02
N THR A 155 -1.61 -0.68 12.44
CA THR A 155 -1.36 -1.11 13.82
C THR A 155 -0.54 -0.13 14.66
N TYR A 156 -0.20 1.02 14.08
CA TYR A 156 0.55 2.08 14.72
C TYR A 156 -0.31 3.33 14.84
N GLU A 157 -0.37 3.92 16.05
CA GLU A 157 -1.16 5.13 16.30
C GLU A 157 -0.57 6.37 15.61
N SER A 158 0.77 6.44 15.56
CA SER A 158 1.48 7.45 14.77
C SER A 158 1.59 6.97 13.33
N THR A 159 1.39 7.89 12.38
CA THR A 159 1.50 7.60 10.95
C THR A 159 2.86 7.01 10.62
N THR A 160 2.86 5.95 9.80
CA THR A 160 4.09 5.37 9.27
C THR A 160 4.54 6.03 7.97
N LEU A 161 3.74 6.93 7.40
CA LEU A 161 4.12 7.66 6.22
C LEU A 161 5.28 8.61 6.50
N ASN A 162 6.19 8.70 5.53
CA ASN A 162 7.34 9.59 5.54
C ASN A 162 8.33 9.33 6.68
N LEU A 163 8.35 8.12 7.24
CA LEU A 163 9.51 7.65 8.00
C LEU A 163 10.71 7.53 7.06
N LYS A 164 11.87 8.04 7.47
CA LYS A 164 13.10 7.95 6.69
C LYS A 164 13.59 6.51 6.64
N THR A 165 13.99 6.07 5.46
CA THR A 165 14.43 4.70 5.22
C THR A 165 15.76 4.62 4.48
N LYS A 166 16.48 3.54 4.69
CA LYS A 166 17.45 3.00 3.74
C LYS A 166 16.88 1.75 3.09
N LEU A 167 16.89 1.72 1.76
CA LEU A 167 16.48 0.58 0.96
C LEU A 167 17.71 -0.23 0.55
N HIS A 168 17.78 -1.47 1.02
CA HIS A 168 18.90 -2.38 0.79
C HIS A 168 18.54 -3.39 -0.28
N SER A 169 19.24 -3.35 -1.41
CA SER A 169 19.09 -4.37 -2.45
C SER A 169 19.43 -5.76 -1.93
N GLN A 170 18.68 -6.75 -2.40
CA GLN A 170 18.86 -8.16 -2.07
C GLN A 170 19.25 -8.94 -3.35
N PRO A 171 19.68 -10.21 -3.23
CA PRO A 171 19.95 -11.05 -4.40
C PRO A 171 18.78 -11.06 -5.39
N VAL A 172 19.08 -11.25 -6.67
CA VAL A 172 18.05 -11.28 -7.73
C VAL A 172 16.97 -12.30 -7.39
N GLY A 173 15.70 -11.90 -7.52
CA GLY A 173 14.54 -12.70 -7.14
C GLY A 173 14.08 -12.50 -5.70
N VAL A 174 14.85 -11.79 -4.87
CA VAL A 174 14.46 -11.39 -3.52
C VAL A 174 14.19 -9.89 -3.49
N ARG A 175 13.05 -9.49 -2.92
CA ARG A 175 12.70 -8.07 -2.75
C ARG A 175 13.71 -7.36 -1.85
N PRO A 176 14.00 -6.07 -2.12
CA PRO A 176 14.79 -5.23 -1.22
C PRO A 176 14.26 -5.24 0.21
N THR A 177 15.14 -4.98 1.19
CA THR A 177 14.75 -4.79 2.59
C THR A 177 14.81 -3.31 2.99
N VAL A 178 14.00 -2.94 3.97
CA VAL A 178 13.90 -1.58 4.50
C VAL A 178 14.52 -1.51 5.89
N GLU A 179 15.44 -0.57 6.09
CA GLU A 179 15.94 -0.15 7.41
C GLU A 179 15.38 1.24 7.72
N LEU A 180 14.68 1.40 8.84
CA LEU A 180 14.18 2.67 9.32
C LEU A 180 15.28 3.45 10.06
N GLU A 181 15.22 4.78 9.96
CA GLU A 181 16.01 5.64 10.84
C GLU A 181 15.67 5.35 12.32
N PRO A 182 16.66 5.23 13.22
CA PRO A 182 16.46 4.80 14.61
C PRO A 182 15.84 5.91 15.47
N THR A 183 14.57 6.20 15.21
CA THR A 183 13.74 7.17 15.93
C THR A 183 12.93 6.47 17.03
N ASP A 184 12.19 7.25 17.81
CA ASP A 184 11.26 6.73 18.82
C ASP A 184 9.90 6.30 18.24
N HIS A 185 9.73 6.34 16.91
CA HIS A 185 8.51 5.83 16.28
C HIS A 185 8.35 4.33 16.60
N PRO A 186 7.19 3.85 17.08
CA PRO A 186 7.02 2.47 17.54
C PRO A 186 7.46 1.41 16.52
N LEU A 187 7.13 1.57 15.23
CA LEU A 187 7.63 0.69 14.16
C LEU A 187 9.17 0.64 14.07
N ALA A 188 9.86 1.77 14.24
CA ALA A 188 11.32 1.82 14.23
C ALA A 188 11.93 1.22 15.51
N VAL A 189 11.18 1.23 16.62
CA VAL A 189 11.54 0.51 17.85
C VAL A 189 11.41 -0.99 17.64
N GLU A 190 10.24 -1.45 17.20
CA GLU A 190 9.96 -2.85 16.94
C GLU A 190 10.93 -3.45 15.91
N GLN A 191 11.32 -2.70 14.87
CA GLN A 191 12.30 -3.18 13.90
C GLN A 191 13.69 -3.45 14.51
N ARG A 192 14.14 -2.60 15.44
CA ARG A 192 15.49 -2.73 16.03
C ARG A 192 15.53 -3.66 17.24
N THR A 193 14.43 -3.75 17.99
CA THR A 193 14.37 -4.55 19.23
C THR A 193 13.70 -5.90 19.03
N GLY A 194 12.93 -6.07 17.96
CA GLY A 194 12.07 -7.23 17.77
C GLY A 194 10.69 -7.05 18.41
N ILE A 195 9.84 -8.04 18.13
CA ILE A 195 8.47 -8.19 18.64
C ILE A 195 8.29 -9.60 19.21
N THR A 196 7.16 -9.86 19.87
CA THR A 196 6.81 -11.20 20.36
C THR A 196 5.68 -11.80 19.53
N LEU A 197 5.46 -13.12 19.61
CA LEU A 197 4.29 -13.78 19.04
C LEU A 197 2.97 -13.19 19.55
N ALA A 198 2.93 -12.73 20.80
CA ALA A 198 1.79 -12.01 21.35
C ALA A 198 1.53 -10.68 20.60
N ARG A 199 2.59 -9.97 20.20
CA ARG A 199 2.47 -8.76 19.37
C ARG A 199 2.03 -9.10 17.95
N VAL A 200 2.51 -10.20 17.36
CA VAL A 200 2.02 -10.71 16.07
C VAL A 200 0.52 -11.01 16.12
N GLN A 201 0.05 -11.67 17.18
CA GLN A 201 -1.38 -11.90 17.39
C GLN A 201 -2.16 -10.58 17.50
N ALA A 202 -1.65 -9.62 18.27
CA ALA A 202 -2.29 -8.31 18.37
C ALA A 202 -2.38 -7.59 17.00
N ILE A 203 -1.37 -7.74 16.14
CA ILE A 203 -1.41 -7.25 14.75
C ILE A 203 -2.50 -7.97 13.95
N ALA A 204 -2.53 -9.30 13.99
CA ALA A 204 -3.51 -10.11 13.26
C ALA A 204 -4.96 -9.76 13.65
N GLU A 205 -5.22 -9.59 14.95
CA GLU A 205 -6.52 -9.20 15.46
C GLU A 205 -6.94 -7.80 14.99
N GLN A 206 -6.01 -6.84 14.93
CA GLN A 206 -6.29 -5.49 14.43
C GLN A 206 -6.56 -5.46 12.93
N VAL A 207 -5.87 -6.29 12.14
CA VAL A 207 -6.11 -6.41 10.70
C VAL A 207 -7.45 -7.11 10.42
N LEU A 208 -7.78 -8.18 11.16
CA LEU A 208 -9.05 -8.89 11.04
C LEU A 208 -10.24 -8.07 11.54
N HIS A 209 -10.03 -7.22 12.53
CA HIS A 209 -11.04 -6.38 13.15
C HIS A 209 -10.58 -4.92 13.23
N PRO A 210 -10.50 -4.20 12.09
CA PRO A 210 -10.11 -2.79 12.08
C PRO A 210 -11.04 -1.98 12.98
N ARG A 211 -10.46 -1.18 13.88
CA ARG A 211 -11.26 -0.29 14.73
C ARG A 211 -11.91 0.77 13.84
N ARG A 212 -13.24 0.86 13.90
CA ARG A 212 -14.04 1.88 13.20
C ARG A 212 -13.90 3.25 13.85
#